data_AF-S6FB67-F1
#
_entry.id   AF-S6FB67-F1
#
_cell.length_a   1.000
_cell.length_b   1.000
_cell.length_c   1.000
_cell.angle_alpha   90.00
_cell.angle_beta   90.00
_cell.angle_gamma   90.00
#
_symmetry.space_group_name_H-M   'P 1'
#
loop_
_entity.id
_entity.type
_entity.pdbx_description
1 polymer ?
#
loop_
_entity_poly.entity_id
_entity_poly.type
_entity_poly.pdbx_seq_one_letter_code
_entity_poly.pdbx_strand_id
1 'polypeptide(L)'
;MLISQDEIRLKILNVKDRVDNPTADLIKTIALFGKSRFKIIIIEGILSTHKYKNLLSDLVSSFKYNSNLYYFDIPFEETVRRHNTRYKSSLWGEETMKHGG
;
A
#
# COMPACT_ATOMS: atom_id res chain seq x y z
N MET A 1 -11.39 1.48 -9.94
CA MET A 1 -10.07 2.12 -10.10
C MET A 1 -9.12 1.50 -9.09
N LEU A 2 -7.98 0.99 -9.54
CA LEU A 2 -6.96 0.36 -8.69
C LEU A 2 -5.85 1.38 -8.39
N ILE A 3 -5.47 1.50 -7.12
CA ILE A 3 -4.37 2.34 -6.65
C ILE A 3 -3.38 1.43 -5.92
N SER A 4 -2.29 1.07 -6.58
CA SER A 4 -1.23 0.23 -6.00
C SER A 4 -0.16 1.11 -5.36
N GLN A 5 0.12 0.87 -4.08
CA GLN A 5 1.13 1.61 -3.34
C GLN A 5 2.54 1.43 -3.94
N ASP A 6 2.89 0.24 -4.40
CA ASP A 6 4.19 -0.02 -5.03
C ASP A 6 4.33 0.66 -6.39
N GLU A 7 3.27 0.68 -7.21
CA GLU A 7 3.30 1.42 -8.49
C GLU A 7 3.53 2.91 -8.25
N ILE A 8 2.83 3.49 -7.27
CA ILE A 8 2.99 4.91 -6.93
C ILE A 8 4.38 5.18 -6.39
N ARG A 9 4.85 4.40 -5.42
CA ARG A 9 6.12 4.66 -4.74
C ARG A 9 7.34 4.37 -5.62
N LEU A 10 7.39 3.18 -6.22
CA LEU A 10 8.56 2.71 -6.94
C LEU A 10 8.61 3.20 -8.38
N LYS A 11 7.47 3.19 -9.09
CA LYS A 11 7.46 3.51 -10.53
C LYS A 11 7.14 4.97 -10.84
N ILE A 12 6.19 5.57 -10.12
CA ILE A 12 5.78 6.95 -10.39
C ILE A 12 6.68 7.94 -9.66
N LEU A 13 6.84 7.77 -8.34
CA LEU A 13 7.60 8.71 -7.51
C LEU A 13 9.09 8.38 -7.43
N ASN A 14 9.45 7.11 -7.57
CA ASN A 14 10.81 6.59 -7.41
C ASN A 14 11.45 7.05 -6.07
N VAL A 15 10.74 6.85 -4.95
CA VAL A 15 11.19 7.26 -3.61
C VAL A 15 11.44 6.06 -2.69
N LYS A 16 12.40 6.22 -1.76
CA LYS A 16 12.68 5.25 -0.70
C LYS A 16 11.49 5.16 0.27
N ASP A 17 11.28 3.99 0.87
CA ASP A 17 10.15 3.74 1.77
C ASP A 17 10.41 4.23 3.22
N ARG A 18 10.61 5.54 3.36
CA ARG A 18 10.74 6.22 4.66
C ARG A 18 9.43 6.89 5.09
N VAL A 19 9.31 7.19 6.37
CA VAL A 19 8.27 8.09 6.90
C VAL A 19 8.36 9.43 6.15
N ASP A 20 7.21 10.07 5.91
CA ASP A 20 7.06 11.35 5.20
C ASP A 20 7.49 11.39 3.72
N ASN A 21 7.49 10.24 3.04
CA ASN A 21 7.60 10.24 1.58
C ASN A 21 6.25 10.62 0.92
N PRO A 22 6.25 11.18 -0.31
CA PRO A 22 5.04 11.73 -0.95
C PRO A 22 4.03 10.67 -1.43
N THR A 23 4.27 9.37 -1.18
CA THR A 23 3.40 8.28 -1.64
C THR A 23 2.00 8.40 -1.04
N ALA A 24 1.89 8.71 0.26
CA ALA A 24 0.60 8.82 0.93
C ALA A 24 -0.26 9.95 0.33
N ASP A 25 0.35 11.11 0.09
CA ASP A 25 -0.32 12.27 -0.47
C ASP A 25 -0.80 12.02 -1.91
N LEU A 26 0.02 11.35 -2.72
CA LEU A 26 -0.36 11.01 -4.09
C LEU A 26 -1.49 9.96 -4.12
N ILE A 27 -1.45 8.94 -3.26
CA ILE A 27 -2.57 7.99 -3.09
C ILE A 27 -3.85 8.75 -2.73
N LYS A 28 -3.80 9.69 -1.77
CA LYS A 28 -4.94 10.50 -1.36
C LYS A 28 -5.53 11.26 -2.55
N THR A 29 -4.66 11.93 -3.30
CA THR A 29 -5.04 12.77 -4.44
C THR A 29 -5.74 11.95 -5.51
N ILE A 30 -5.18 10.78 -5.86
CA ILE A 30 -5.77 9.86 -6.86
C ILE A 30 -7.10 9.31 -6.35
N ALA A 31 -7.19 8.90 -5.09
CA ALA A 31 -8.44 8.39 -4.50
C ALA A 31 -9.55 9.44 -4.52
N LEU A 32 -9.23 10.70 -4.14
CA LEU A 32 -10.18 11.80 -4.19
C LEU A 32 -10.61 12.15 -5.62
N PHE A 33 -9.68 12.10 -6.58
CA PHE A 33 -10.00 12.24 -8.00
C PHE A 33 -11.02 11.18 -8.45
N GLY A 34 -10.86 9.94 -7.99
CA GLY A 34 -11.74 8.85 -8.37
C GLY A 34 -13.12 8.86 -7.71
N LYS A 35 -13.27 9.53 -6.56
CA LYS A 35 -14.45 9.44 -5.67
C LYS A 35 -15.79 9.67 -6.36
N SER A 36 -15.88 10.62 -7.29
CA SER A 36 -17.13 10.92 -8.03
C SER A 36 -17.17 10.31 -9.43
N ARG A 37 -16.14 9.58 -9.83
CA ARG A 37 -15.91 9.13 -11.21
C ARG A 37 -15.94 7.61 -11.36
N PHE A 38 -15.63 6.89 -10.30
CA PHE A 38 -15.57 5.44 -10.31
C PHE A 38 -16.48 4.87 -9.22
N LYS A 39 -17.22 3.81 -9.56
CA LYS A 39 -18.11 3.11 -8.63
C LYS A 39 -17.35 2.47 -7.46
N ILE A 40 -16.16 1.95 -7.73
CA ILE A 40 -15.32 1.24 -6.77
C ILE A 40 -13.87 1.72 -6.92
N ILE A 41 -13.23 2.00 -5.80
CA ILE A 41 -11.81 2.33 -5.69
C ILE A 41 -11.18 1.32 -4.74
N ILE A 42 -10.07 0.72 -5.16
CA ILE A 42 -9.32 -0.25 -4.37
C ILE A 42 -7.92 0.32 -4.18
N ILE A 43 -7.49 0.41 -2.92
CA ILE A 43 -6.13 0.77 -2.54
C ILE A 43 -5.48 -0.49 -1.99
N GLU A 44 -4.33 -0.87 -2.54
CA GLU A 44 -3.63 -2.09 -2.14
C GLU A 44 -2.12 -1.89 -2.02
N GLY A 45 -1.49 -2.76 -1.22
CA GLY A 45 -0.06 -2.74 -0.93
C GLY A 45 0.24 -2.90 0.55
N ILE A 46 1.49 -2.63 0.94
CA ILE A 46 1.94 -2.70 2.34
C ILE A 46 1.65 -1.36 3.01
N LEU A 47 0.45 -1.25 3.58
CA LEU A 47 -0.08 -0.02 4.18
C LEU A 47 0.10 -0.01 5.70
N SER A 48 1.35 -0.05 6.17
CA SER A 48 1.63 -0.03 7.61
C SER A 48 0.98 1.18 8.30
N THR A 49 0.36 0.96 9.46
CA THR A 49 -0.30 2.02 10.22
C THR A 49 0.67 3.12 10.64
N HIS A 50 1.94 2.77 10.89
CA HIS A 50 2.99 3.74 11.20
C HIS A 50 3.16 4.80 10.09
N LYS A 51 3.01 4.43 8.81
CA LYS A 51 3.20 5.33 7.66
C LYS A 51 1.87 5.89 7.12
N TYR A 52 0.79 5.11 7.14
CA TYR A 52 -0.43 5.41 6.38
C TYR A 52 -1.67 5.66 7.24
N LYS A 53 -1.59 5.66 8.58
CA LYS A 53 -2.76 5.85 9.46
C LYS A 53 -3.54 7.14 9.16
N ASN A 54 -2.84 8.26 8.97
CA ASN A 54 -3.48 9.55 8.71
C ASN A 54 -4.20 9.53 7.35
N LEU A 55 -3.54 9.04 6.31
CA LEU A 55 -4.13 8.85 4.99
C LEU A 55 -5.41 8.01 5.04
N LEU A 56 -5.36 6.84 5.70
CA LEU A 56 -6.49 5.92 5.77
C LEU A 56 -7.67 6.55 6.51
N SER A 57 -7.41 7.23 7.63
CA SER A 57 -8.42 7.95 8.40
C SER A 57 -9.10 9.06 7.58
N ASP A 58 -8.30 9.82 6.84
CA ASP A 58 -8.78 10.89 5.96
C ASP A 58 -9.65 10.36 4.82
N LEU A 59 -9.26 9.23 4.23
CA LEU A 59 -10.04 8.60 3.16
C LEU A 59 -11.35 8.03 3.69
N VAL A 60 -11.36 7.31 4.81
CA VAL A 60 -12.61 6.81 5.41
C VAL A 60 -13.58 7.97 5.68
N SER A 61 -13.08 9.07 6.24
CA SER A 61 -13.87 10.28 6.48
C SER A 61 -14.37 10.91 5.17
N SER A 62 -13.49 11.04 4.18
CA SER A 62 -13.81 11.62 2.87
C SER A 62 -14.87 10.82 2.13
N PHE A 63 -14.90 9.50 2.29
CA PHE A 63 -15.89 8.61 1.65
C PHE A 63 -17.14 8.42 2.50
N LYS A 64 -17.37 9.27 3.52
CA LYS A 64 -18.54 9.23 4.42
C LYS A 64 -18.74 7.84 5.03
N TYR A 65 -17.66 7.16 5.42
CA TYR A 65 -17.68 5.81 5.99
C TYR A 65 -18.23 4.72 5.05
N ASN A 66 -18.40 4.99 3.75
CA ASN A 66 -18.66 3.95 2.75
C ASN A 66 -17.35 3.28 2.29
N SER A 67 -16.54 2.86 3.25
CA SER A 67 -15.22 2.28 3.06
C SER A 67 -15.12 0.98 3.84
N ASN A 68 -14.66 -0.08 3.18
CA ASN A 68 -14.34 -1.34 3.83
C ASN A 68 -12.82 -1.46 3.96
N LEU A 69 -12.34 -1.81 5.15
CA LEU A 69 -10.91 -2.04 5.40
C LEU A 69 -10.68 -3.54 5.60
N TYR A 70 -9.81 -4.10 4.78
CA TYR A 70 -9.38 -5.50 4.87
C TYR A 70 -7.89 -5.53 5.13
N TYR A 71 -7.46 -6.37 6.07
CA TYR A 71 -6.05 -6.65 6.30
C TYR A 71 -5.84 -8.17 6.24
N PHE A 72 -4.68 -8.56 5.75
CA PHE A 72 -4.25 -9.94 5.79
C PHE A 72 -3.45 -10.15 7.07
N ASP A 73 -3.99 -10.92 8.01
CA ASP A 73 -3.24 -11.41 9.16
C ASP A 73 -2.47 -12.68 8.76
N ILE A 74 -1.31 -12.48 8.13
CA ILE A 74 -0.48 -13.55 7.60
C ILE A 74 0.83 -13.61 8.40
N PRO A 75 1.21 -14.77 8.95
CA PRO A 75 2.50 -14.95 9.60
C PRO A 75 3.66 -14.63 8.66
N PHE A 76 4.78 -14.19 9.23
CA PHE A 76 5.98 -13.90 8.47
C PHE A 76 6.45 -15.13 7.68
N GLU A 77 6.38 -16.32 8.30
CA GLU A 77 6.76 -17.60 7.71
C GLU A 77 5.96 -17.90 6.43
N GLU A 78 4.66 -17.61 6.44
CA GLU A 78 3.81 -17.79 5.25
C GLU A 78 4.12 -16.73 4.19
N THR A 79 4.51 -15.53 4.59
CA THR A 79 4.99 -14.49 3.66
C THR A 79 6.29 -14.91 2.97
N VAL A 80 7.24 -15.49 3.71
CA VAL A 80 8.50 -16.04 3.18
C VAL A 80 8.23 -17.23 2.24
N ARG A 81 7.37 -18.16 2.66
CA ARG A 81 6.99 -19.32 1.83
C ARG A 81 6.41 -18.87 0.48
N ARG A 82 5.51 -17.88 0.47
CA ARG A 82 4.95 -17.32 -0.76
C ARG A 82 5.98 -16.58 -1.59
N HIS A 83 6.88 -15.82 -0.97
CA HIS A 83 7.95 -15.11 -1.67
C HIS A 83 8.86 -16.07 -2.43
N ASN A 84 9.22 -17.21 -1.83
CA ASN A 84 10.04 -18.24 -2.46
C ASN A 84 9.39 -18.86 -3.72
N THR A 85 8.07 -18.76 -3.85
CA THR A 85 7.33 -19.23 -5.04
C THR A 85 7.14 -18.17 -6.13
N ARG A 86 7.47 -16.89 -5.87
CA ARG A 86 7.37 -15.81 -6.86
C ARG A 86 8.66 -15.74 -7.69
N TYR A 87 8.53 -15.41 -8.98
CA TYR A 87 9.66 -15.11 -9.89
C TYR A 87 10.60 -14.00 -9.35
N LYS A 88 10.13 -13.16 -8.43
CA LYS A 88 10.90 -12.11 -7.75
C LYS A 88 11.74 -12.60 -6.55
N SER A 89 11.77 -13.89 -6.24
CA SER A 89 12.55 -14.45 -5.12
C SER A 89 14.05 -14.14 -5.21
N SER A 90 14.56 -13.92 -6.43
CA SER A 90 15.96 -13.55 -6.68
C SER A 90 16.31 -12.08 -6.43
N LEU A 91 15.34 -11.20 -6.13
CA LEU A 91 15.60 -9.76 -5.97
C LEU A 91 15.96 -9.37 -4.54
N TRP A 92 15.38 -10.01 -3.52
CA TRP A 92 15.61 -9.72 -2.10
C TRP A 92 15.37 -10.98 -1.24
N GLY A 93 16.28 -11.27 -0.31
CA GLY A 93 16.24 -12.47 0.54
C GLY A 93 15.46 -12.28 1.85
N GLU A 94 15.33 -13.36 2.63
CA GLU A 94 14.56 -13.40 3.88
C GLU A 94 14.99 -12.31 4.89
N GLU A 95 16.30 -12.06 5.01
CA GLU A 95 16.85 -11.03 5.90
C GLU A 95 16.40 -9.61 5.52
N THR A 96 16.25 -9.31 4.22
CA THR A 96 15.70 -8.04 3.73
C THR A 96 14.20 -7.93 4.00
N MET A 97 13.48 -9.07 3.95
CA MET A 97 12.06 -9.11 4.28
C MET A 97 11.79 -8.90 5.78
N LYS A 98 12.68 -9.37 6.67
CA LYS A 98 12.56 -9.21 8.12
C LYS A 98 12.76 -7.77 8.59
N HIS A 99 13.67 -7.03 7.96
CA HIS A 99 14.09 -5.70 8.43
C HIS A 99 13.46 -4.53 7.68
N GLY A 100 12.65 -4.81 6.65
CA GLY A 100 12.01 -3.80 5.81
C GLY A 100 12.99 -3.14 4.84
N GLY A 101 12.66 -3.14 3.55
CA GLY A 101 13.31 -2.30 2.55
C GLY A 101 12.89 -0.83 2.62
#